data_AF-A0A8B9YB06-F1
#
_entry.id   AF-A0A8B9YB06-F1
#
_cell.length_a   1.000
_cell.length_b   1.000
_cell.length_c   1.000
_cell.angle_alpha   90.00
_cell.angle_beta   90.00
_cell.angle_gamma   90.00
#
_symmetry.space_group_name_H-M   'P 1'
#
loop_
_entity.id
_entity.type
_entity.pdbx_description
1 polymer ?
#
loop_
_entity_poly.entity_id
_entity_poly.type
_entity_poly.pdbx_seq_one_letter_code
_entity_poly.pdbx_strand_id
1 'polypeptide(L)'
;MATDLRGVTVSWIFHISKGKVWDKLNNLVLFDKANMTKLCREVPNCKFITLAVVSERLKIRGSLARAAFQEPLSKGLIKLVSKHRVQVIYTRNTKDGDAPAASEDA
;
A
#
# COMPACT_ATOMS: atom_id res chain seq x y z
N MET A 1 -22.64 -46.19 -13.93
CA MET A 1 -22.39 -46.07 -15.38
C MET A 1 -23.57 -45.33 -15.98
N ALA A 2 -23.41 -44.04 -16.27
CA ALA A 2 -24.45 -43.25 -16.95
C ALA A 2 -23.90 -42.87 -18.32
N THR A 3 -24.36 -43.58 -19.35
CA THR A 3 -24.04 -43.34 -20.76
C THR A 3 -25.08 -42.38 -21.32
N ASP A 4 -24.64 -41.17 -21.71
CA ASP A 4 -25.43 -40.24 -22.54
C ASP A 4 -25.57 -40.82 -23.97
N LEU A 5 -26.72 -40.55 -24.60
CA LEU A 5 -27.24 -41.11 -25.86
C LEU A 5 -26.42 -40.75 -27.13
N ARG A 6 -25.19 -40.22 -27.00
CA ARG A 6 -24.36 -39.76 -28.12
C ARG A 6 -22.88 -40.13 -28.08
N GLY A 7 -22.46 -41.10 -27.27
CA GLY A 7 -21.24 -41.88 -27.52
C GLY A 7 -19.94 -41.12 -27.86
N VAL A 8 -19.63 -39.97 -27.23
CA VAL A 8 -18.33 -39.31 -27.38
C VAL A 8 -17.73 -38.96 -26.01
N THR A 9 -16.46 -39.31 -25.86
CA THR A 9 -15.64 -39.33 -24.64
C THR A 9 -15.54 -38.00 -23.90
N VAL A 10 -15.55 -38.07 -22.57
CA VAL A 10 -15.26 -36.96 -21.66
C VAL A 10 -13.79 -36.56 -21.81
N SER A 11 -13.49 -35.56 -22.63
CA SER A 11 -12.17 -34.92 -22.65
C SER A 11 -12.08 -33.88 -21.55
N TRP A 12 -11.83 -34.34 -20.33
CA TRP A 12 -11.21 -33.51 -19.30
C TRP A 12 -9.82 -33.14 -19.79
N ILE A 13 -9.59 -31.91 -20.27
CA ILE A 13 -8.28 -31.25 -20.29
C ILE A 13 -8.53 -29.74 -20.50
N PHE A 14 -8.31 -29.00 -19.42
CA PHE A 14 -7.60 -27.72 -19.43
C PHE A 14 -8.34 -26.47 -19.97
N HIS A 15 -9.23 -25.91 -19.16
CA HIS A 15 -9.46 -24.47 -19.20
C HIS A 15 -8.35 -23.75 -18.41
N ILE A 16 -7.19 -23.53 -19.03
CA ILE A 16 -6.39 -22.35 -18.65
C ILE A 16 -7.15 -21.14 -19.18
N SER A 17 -7.69 -20.33 -18.28
CA SER A 17 -8.19 -19.01 -18.62
C SER A 17 -7.04 -18.22 -19.27
N LYS A 18 -7.17 -17.88 -20.56
CA LYS A 18 -6.18 -17.07 -21.27
C LYS A 18 -5.87 -15.80 -20.46
N GLY A 19 -4.65 -15.74 -19.97
CA GLY A 19 -3.94 -14.53 -19.55
C GLY A 19 -4.67 -13.62 -18.58
N LYS A 20 -4.54 -13.87 -17.27
CA LYS A 20 -4.67 -12.79 -16.28
C LYS A 20 -3.38 -11.95 -16.30
N VAL A 21 -3.09 -11.31 -17.44
CA VAL A 21 -1.97 -10.38 -17.54
C VAL A 21 -2.42 -9.08 -16.93
N TRP A 22 -1.95 -8.81 -15.72
CA TRP A 22 -2.04 -7.48 -15.15
C TRP A 22 -1.07 -6.56 -15.89
N ASP A 23 -1.53 -5.36 -16.23
CA ASP A 23 -0.68 -4.35 -16.85
C ASP A 23 0.55 -4.08 -15.98
N LYS A 24 1.70 -3.86 -16.65
CA LYS A 24 2.96 -3.57 -15.97
C LYS A 24 2.84 -2.22 -15.26
N LEU A 25 2.68 -2.25 -13.94
CA LEU A 25 2.72 -1.06 -13.10
C LEU A 25 4.14 -0.50 -13.04
N ASN A 26 4.35 0.66 -13.65
CA ASN A 26 5.59 1.41 -13.60
C ASN A 26 5.63 2.32 -12.36
N ASN A 27 5.78 1.72 -11.18
CA ASN A 27 5.92 2.46 -9.93
C ASN A 27 7.30 3.11 -9.81
N LEU A 28 7.33 4.37 -9.41
CA LEU A 28 8.56 5.14 -9.23
C LEU A 28 9.40 4.59 -8.06
N VAL A 29 10.72 4.64 -8.24
CA VAL A 29 11.72 4.13 -7.28
C VAL A 29 12.45 5.26 -6.57
N LEU A 30 12.44 6.46 -7.16
CA LEU A 30 13.07 7.66 -6.63
C LEU A 30 12.01 8.74 -6.38
N PHE A 31 12.25 9.59 -5.39
CA PHE A 31 11.43 10.78 -5.19
C PHE A 31 11.80 11.87 -6.16
N ASP A 32 10.78 12.44 -6.80
CA ASP A 32 10.88 13.71 -7.52
C ASP A 32 10.33 14.83 -6.62
N LYS A 33 10.79 16.07 -6.84
CA LYS A 33 10.38 17.25 -6.05
C LYS A 33 8.87 17.45 -6.06
N ALA A 34 8.23 17.21 -7.21
CA ALA A 34 6.78 17.28 -7.36
C ALA A 34 6.06 16.23 -6.47
N ASN A 35 6.59 15.01 -6.40
CA ASN A 35 6.00 13.93 -5.63
C ASN A 35 6.20 14.11 -4.12
N MET A 36 7.34 14.67 -3.70
CA MET A 36 7.55 15.04 -2.29
C MET A 36 6.56 16.09 -1.82
N THR A 37 6.32 17.11 -2.65
CA THR A 37 5.34 18.14 -2.33
C THR A 37 3.92 17.57 -2.25
N LYS A 38 3.56 16.65 -3.16
CA LYS A 38 2.27 15.94 -3.13
C LYS A 38 2.13 15.09 -1.87
N LEU A 39 3.15 14.34 -1.48
CA LEU A 39 3.13 13.47 -0.31
C LEU A 39 2.85 14.28 0.97
N CYS A 40 3.55 15.40 1.16
CA CYS A 40 3.34 16.28 2.31
C CYS A 40 1.93 16.87 2.40
N ARG A 41 1.20 16.99 1.28
CA ARG A 41 -0.19 17.47 1.24
C ARG A 41 -1.21 16.34 1.44
N GLU A 42 -1.00 15.20 0.77
CA GLU A 42 -1.92 14.06 0.80
C GLU A 42 -1.91 13.32 2.15
N VAL A 43 -0.74 13.18 2.77
CA VAL A 43 -0.59 12.38 4.00
C VAL A 43 -1.43 12.93 5.16
N PRO A 44 -1.42 14.24 5.48
CA PRO A 44 -2.27 14.79 6.55
C PRO A 44 -3.78 14.78 6.22
N ASN A 45 -4.14 14.83 4.94
CA ASN A 45 -5.53 14.81 4.50
C ASN A 45 -6.18 13.43 4.67
N CYS A 46 -5.38 12.36 4.60
CA CYS A 46 -5.86 10.98 4.75
C CYS A 46 -6.16 10.66 6.21
N LYS A 47 -7.40 10.19 6.50
CA LYS A 47 -7.77 9.68 7.83
C LYS A 47 -7.03 8.37 8.18
N PHE A 48 -6.93 7.47 7.20
CA PHE A 48 -6.27 6.17 7.33
C PHE A 48 -5.04 6.11 6.44
N ILE A 49 -3.87 5.91 7.05
CA ILE A 49 -2.59 6.02 6.36
C ILE A 49 -1.88 4.67 6.48
N THR A 50 -1.73 3.98 5.35
CA THR A 50 -0.95 2.74 5.25
C THR A 50 -0.11 2.74 3.99
N LEU A 51 0.92 1.90 4.00
CA LEU A 51 1.87 1.77 2.90
C LEU A 51 1.21 1.47 1.56
N ALA A 52 0.21 0.58 1.57
CA ALA A 52 -0.55 0.19 0.38
C ALA A 52 -1.33 1.38 -0.20
N VAL A 53 -2.07 2.10 0.66
CA VAL A 53 -2.88 3.27 0.25
C VAL A 53 -2.01 4.37 -0.36
N VAL A 54 -0.83 4.63 0.22
CA VAL A 54 0.08 5.64 -0.30
C VAL A 54 0.73 5.19 -1.62
N SER A 55 1.09 3.91 -1.75
CA SER A 55 1.63 3.37 -3.00
C SER A 55 0.63 3.44 -4.16
N GLU A 56 -0.66 3.26 -3.89
CA GLU A 56 -1.72 3.34 -4.88
C GLU A 56 -1.94 4.77 -5.39
N ARG A 57 -1.93 5.74 -4.46
CA ARG A 57 -2.16 7.17 -4.75
C ARG A 57 -1.00 7.84 -5.45
N LEU A 58 0.22 7.63 -4.95
CA LEU A 58 1.42 8.33 -5.44
C LEU A 58 2.17 7.54 -6.52
N LYS A 59 1.74 6.31 -6.84
CA LYS A 59 2.39 5.41 -7.81
C LYS A 59 3.88 5.19 -7.48
N ILE A 60 4.18 5.05 -6.20
CA ILE A 60 5.53 4.78 -5.68
C ILE A 60 5.65 3.35 -5.16
N ARG A 61 6.87 2.80 -5.16
CA ARG A 61 7.11 1.48 -4.56
C ARG A 61 6.89 1.49 -3.06
N GLY A 62 6.42 0.37 -2.52
CA GLY A 62 6.19 0.20 -1.08
C GLY A 62 7.45 0.42 -0.23
N SER A 63 8.63 0.03 -0.73
CA SER A 63 9.91 0.31 -0.07
C SER A 63 10.16 1.82 0.08
N LEU A 64 9.92 2.57 -1.00
CA LEU A 64 10.05 4.03 -1.01
C LEU A 64 9.02 4.68 -0.08
N ALA A 65 7.78 4.18 -0.08
CA ALA A 65 6.73 4.65 0.83
C ALA A 65 7.10 4.47 2.31
N ARG A 66 7.88 3.42 2.67
CA ARG A 66 8.31 3.20 4.07
C ARG A 66 9.26 4.29 4.53
N ALA A 67 10.24 4.63 3.68
CA ALA A 67 11.15 5.72 3.94
C ALA A 67 10.42 7.08 3.96
N ALA A 68 9.43 7.25 3.08
CA ALA A 68 8.66 8.49 2.97
C ALA A 68 7.95 8.91 4.26
N PHE A 69 7.56 7.96 5.11
CA PHE A 69 6.87 8.26 6.37
C PHE A 69 7.78 8.82 7.45
N GLN A 70 9.11 8.71 7.33
CA GLN A 70 10.04 9.26 8.32
C GLN A 70 9.90 10.77 8.44
N GLU A 71 9.87 11.50 7.32
CA GLU A 71 9.76 12.96 7.35
C GLU A 71 8.45 13.48 7.99
N PRO A 72 7.24 13.05 7.57
CA PRO A 72 6.00 13.49 8.19
C PRO A 72 5.85 13.06 9.66
N LEU A 73 6.48 11.95 10.04
CA LEU A 73 6.51 11.48 11.42
C LEU A 73 7.41 12.37 12.29
N SER A 74 8.62 12.72 11.81
CA SER A 74 9.50 13.70 12.48
C SER A 74 8.85 15.08 12.58
N LYS A 75 8.04 15.47 11.60
CA LYS A 75 7.28 16.73 11.59
C LYS A 75 6.02 16.69 12.48
N GLY A 76 5.66 15.54 13.06
CA GLY A 76 4.47 15.39 13.90
C GLY A 76 3.13 15.51 13.16
N LEU A 77 3.12 15.33 11.83
CA LEU A 77 1.89 15.40 11.01
C LEU A 77 1.07 14.11 11.09
N ILE A 78 1.74 12.98 11.38
CA ILE A 78 1.15 11.65 11.49
C ILE A 78 1.59 10.98 12.78
N LYS A 79 0.70 10.15 13.33
CA LYS A 79 0.97 9.32 14.51
C LYS A 79 0.94 7.85 14.15
N LEU A 80 1.87 7.09 14.72
CA LEU A 80 1.89 5.63 14.61
C LEU A 80 0.78 5.07 15.52
N VAL A 81 -0.05 4.18 14.97
CA VAL A 81 -1.08 3.48 15.76
C VAL A 81 -0.62 2.08 16.09
N SER A 82 -0.12 1.34 15.10
CA SER A 82 0.36 -0.02 15.29
C SER A 82 1.46 -0.35 14.29
N LYS A 83 2.50 -1.02 14.78
CA LYS A 83 3.64 -1.49 13.99
C LYS A 83 3.69 -3.01 14.06
N HIS A 84 3.29 -3.65 12.97
CA HIS A 84 3.50 -5.07 12.74
C HIS A 84 4.53 -5.27 11.62
N ARG A 85 5.19 -6.44 11.58
CA ARG A 85 6.22 -6.75 10.55
C ARG A 85 5.69 -6.56 9.12
N VAL A 86 4.44 -6.93 8.90
CA VAL A 86 3.80 -6.93 7.57
C VAL A 86 3.05 -5.63 7.29
N GLN A 87 2.47 -5.01 8.32
CA GLN A 87 1.59 -3.86 8.19
C GLN A 87 1.95 -2.79 9.20
N VAL A 88 2.12 -1.56 8.73
CA VAL A 88 2.33 -0.38 9.56
C VAL A 88 1.17 0.56 9.33
N ILE A 89 0.52 0.95 10.42
CA ILE A 89 -0.70 1.74 10.41
C ILE A 89 -0.40 3.09 11.06
N TYR A 90 -0.67 4.15 10.30
CA TYR A 90 -0.59 5.52 10.75
C TYR A 90 -1.96 6.18 10.69
N THR A 91 -2.13 7.22 11.48
CA THR A 91 -3.29 8.13 11.41
C THR A 91 -2.81 9.56 11.37
N ARG A 92 -3.65 10.45 10.83
CA ARG A 92 -3.37 11.89 10.87
C ARG A 92 -3.32 12.38 12.32
N ASN A 93 -2.47 13.36 12.58
CA ASN A 93 -2.41 13.98 13.90
C ASN A 93 -3.56 14.99 14.05
N THR A 94 -4.57 14.65 14.84
CA THR A 94 -5.56 15.61 15.34
C THR A 94 -4.90 16.36 16.50
N LYS A 95 -4.81 17.68 16.43
CA LYS A 95 -4.12 18.55 17.41
C LYS A 95 -4.72 18.51 18.83
N ASP A 96 -5.64 17.59 19.09
CA ASP A 96 -6.32 17.40 20.35
C ASP A 96 -5.55 16.34 21.16
N GLY A 97 -4.51 16.80 21.87
CA GLY A 97 -4.18 16.24 23.18
C GLY A 97 -3.13 15.14 23.33
N ASP A 98 -2.00 15.16 22.61
CA ASP A 98 -0.83 14.39 23.08
C ASP A 98 0.48 15.13 22.77
N ALA A 99 1.06 15.74 23.82
CA ALA A 99 2.42 16.26 23.84
C ALA A 99 3.42 15.08 23.94
N PRO A 100 4.60 15.17 23.32
CA PRO A 100 5.37 13.98 22.93
C PRO A 100 6.12 13.36 24.12
N ALA A 101 5.96 12.06 24.34
CA ALA A 101 7.02 11.27 24.92
C ALA A 101 8.03 10.96 23.81
N ALA A 102 9.11 11.75 23.76
CA ALA A 102 10.32 11.37 23.08
C ALA A 102 10.80 10.01 23.62
N SER A 103 10.95 9.03 22.74
CA SER A 103 11.85 7.90 22.99
C SER A 103 12.90 7.93 21.87
N GLU A 104 13.97 8.69 22.12
CA GLU A 104 15.29 8.30 21.63
C GLU A 104 15.61 6.95 22.27
N ASP A 105 15.82 5.90 21.47
CA ASP A 105 16.46 4.67 21.96
C ASP A 105 17.24 4.01 20.82
N ALA A 106 18.57 4.05 20.99
CA ALA A 106 19.68 3.18 20.53
C ALA A 106 19.62 2.48 19.17
#